data_AF-A0A194AJM1-F1
#
_entry.id   AF-A0A194AJM1-F1
#
_cell.length_a   1.000
_cell.length_b   1.000
_cell.length_c   1.000
_cell.angle_alpha   90.00
_cell.angle_beta   90.00
_cell.angle_gamma   90.00
#
_symmetry.space_group_name_H-M   'P 1'
#
loop_
_entity.id
_entity.type
_entity.pdbx_description
1 polymer ?
#
loop_
_entity_poly.entity_id
_entity_poly.type
_entity_poly.pdbx_seq_one_letter_code
_entity_poly.pdbx_strand_id
1 'polypeptide(L)'
;MTRWFNVQLLLLPLLLATFVFGFSTNSHADSGDKLIVVVGDTQKEALKGWINFLKESEFPVKEITTAEFDAYKKSPYIVLNGVPGDAQNNGPVLKKILTDQELKKVSESGNREYFIKDDVFTKGQTIVVFAGTPYSSAEGIRKNTQSDWLIMMSGWFDIELSPQAMYGY
;
A
#
# COMPACT_ATOMS: atom_id res chain seq x y z
N MET A 1 11.60 -22.20 75.30
CA MET A 1 11.59 -20.81 74.78
C MET A 1 11.58 -20.88 73.27
N THR A 2 10.39 -20.86 72.68
CA THR A 2 10.16 -21.20 71.27
C THR A 2 9.73 -19.94 70.53
N ARG A 3 10.52 -19.55 69.52
CA ARG A 3 10.32 -18.34 68.71
C ARG A 3 9.13 -18.52 67.77
N TRP A 4 8.18 -17.58 67.79
CA TRP A 4 7.07 -17.51 66.85
C TRP A 4 7.46 -16.62 65.66
N PHE A 5 7.22 -17.13 64.45
CA PHE A 5 7.47 -16.47 63.18
C PHE A 5 6.41 -15.40 62.91
N ASN A 6 6.87 -14.19 62.55
CA ASN A 6 6.04 -13.10 62.06
C ASN A 6 5.96 -13.23 60.53
N VAL A 7 4.81 -13.62 59.99
CA VAL A 7 4.56 -13.65 58.54
C VAL A 7 3.78 -12.40 58.18
N GLN A 8 4.50 -11.36 57.75
CA GLN A 8 3.88 -10.18 57.13
C GLN A 8 3.56 -10.52 55.68
N LEU A 9 2.26 -10.71 55.41
CA LEU A 9 1.69 -10.90 54.08
C LEU A 9 1.75 -9.56 53.33
N LEU A 10 2.74 -9.38 52.46
CA LEU A 10 2.81 -8.22 51.56
C LEU A 10 1.83 -8.43 50.40
N LEU A 11 0.70 -7.73 50.47
CA LEU A 11 -0.25 -7.56 49.37
C LEU A 11 0.42 -6.77 48.23
N LEU A 12 0.70 -7.46 47.12
CA LEU A 12 1.10 -6.84 45.85
C LEU A 12 -0.11 -6.13 45.22
N PRO A 13 -0.02 -4.84 44.83
CA PRO A 13 -1.04 -4.22 44.01
C PRO A 13 -0.93 -4.70 42.55
N LEU A 14 -2.05 -5.21 42.05
CA LEU A 14 -2.31 -5.56 40.65
C LEU A 14 -2.04 -4.34 39.74
N LEU A 15 -1.01 -4.42 38.90
CA LEU A 15 -0.79 -3.48 37.81
C LEU A 15 -1.71 -3.88 36.66
N LEU A 16 -2.90 -3.26 36.60
CA LEU A 16 -3.80 -3.34 35.46
C LEU A 16 -3.15 -2.61 34.28
N ALA A 17 -2.52 -3.35 33.38
CA ALA A 17 -2.09 -2.81 32.09
C ALA A 17 -3.34 -2.54 31.26
N THR A 18 -3.81 -1.29 31.24
CA THR A 18 -4.80 -0.81 30.27
C THR A 18 -4.16 -0.87 28.88
N PHE A 19 -4.43 -1.96 28.17
CA PHE A 19 -4.17 -2.09 26.74
C PHE A 19 -5.14 -1.14 26.03
N VAL A 20 -4.69 0.08 25.75
CA VAL A 20 -5.40 0.97 24.84
C VAL A 20 -5.24 0.36 23.45
N PHE A 21 -6.24 -0.41 23.02
CA PHE A 21 -6.45 -0.67 21.60
C PHE A 21 -6.72 0.69 20.95
N GLY A 22 -5.65 1.29 20.43
CA GLY A 22 -5.78 2.38 19.48
C GLY A 22 -6.49 1.82 18.27
N PHE A 23 -7.79 2.12 18.14
CA PHE A 23 -8.48 2.00 16.88
C PHE A 23 -7.71 2.87 15.89
N SER A 24 -6.98 2.25 14.95
CA SER A 24 -6.47 2.95 13.78
C SER A 24 -7.69 3.50 13.05
N THR A 25 -7.92 4.79 13.19
CA THR A 25 -8.81 5.52 12.30
C THR A 25 -8.23 5.38 10.91
N ASN A 26 -8.94 4.71 10.00
CA ASN A 26 -8.62 4.75 8.57
C ASN A 26 -8.51 6.23 8.19
N SER A 27 -7.29 6.69 7.89
CA SER A 27 -7.03 8.05 7.47
C SER A 27 -7.84 8.28 6.21
N HIS A 28 -8.84 9.16 6.29
CA HIS A 28 -9.53 9.65 5.10
C HIS A 28 -8.62 10.64 4.39
N ALA A 29 -8.66 10.67 3.07
CA ALA A 29 -7.93 11.67 2.30
C ALA A 29 -8.45 13.07 2.67
N ASP A 30 -7.53 13.99 2.92
CA ASP A 30 -7.90 15.40 3.02
C ASP A 30 -8.25 15.93 1.62
N SER A 31 -9.06 16.99 1.54
CA SER A 31 -9.54 17.58 0.26
C SER A 31 -8.44 18.01 -0.75
N GLY A 32 -7.16 18.01 -0.34
CA GLY A 32 -6.00 18.29 -1.17
C GLY A 32 -5.19 17.06 -1.61
N ASP A 33 -5.46 15.89 -1.03
CA ASP A 33 -4.65 14.70 -1.27
C ASP A 33 -4.87 14.13 -2.68
N LYS A 34 -3.79 13.60 -3.24
CA LYS A 34 -3.75 13.02 -4.58
C LYS A 34 -3.35 11.57 -4.51
N LEU A 35 -3.94 10.75 -5.39
CA LEU A 35 -3.45 9.41 -5.65
C LEU A 35 -2.20 9.51 -6.52
N ILE A 36 -1.03 9.27 -5.94
CA ILE A 36 0.23 9.29 -6.69
C ILE A 36 0.36 7.98 -7.46
N VAL A 37 0.36 8.04 -8.79
CA VAL A 37 0.59 6.87 -9.64
C VAL A 37 2.00 6.95 -10.21
N VAL A 38 2.86 6.02 -9.78
CA VAL A 38 4.25 5.95 -10.20
C VAL A 38 4.36 5.12 -11.47
N VAL A 39 4.83 5.75 -12.54
CA VAL A 39 4.93 5.18 -13.88
C VAL A 39 6.40 5.14 -14.29
N GLY A 40 6.87 3.98 -14.73
CA GLY A 40 8.16 3.86 -15.40
C GLY A 40 8.06 4.31 -16.85
N ASP A 41 9.11 4.93 -17.39
CA ASP A 41 9.08 5.52 -18.73
C ASP A 41 8.74 4.48 -19.82
N THR A 42 9.20 3.24 -19.63
CA THR A 42 8.96 2.12 -20.55
C THR A 42 7.55 1.55 -20.47
N GLN A 43 6.81 1.78 -19.37
CA GLN A 43 5.44 1.28 -19.17
C GLN A 43 4.37 2.36 -19.37
N LYS A 44 4.75 3.61 -19.61
CA LYS A 44 3.82 4.74 -19.69
C LYS A 44 2.66 4.53 -20.65
N GLU A 45 2.95 4.12 -21.89
CA GLU A 45 1.90 3.87 -22.88
C GLU A 45 1.00 2.69 -22.47
N ALA A 46 1.58 1.64 -21.87
CA ALA A 46 0.82 0.47 -21.41
C ALA A 46 -0.10 0.78 -20.22
N LEU A 47 0.21 1.80 -19.42
CA LEU A 47 -0.59 2.22 -18.26
C LEU A 47 -1.61 3.31 -18.57
N LYS A 48 -1.53 3.95 -19.75
CA LYS A 48 -2.39 5.08 -20.12
C LYS A 48 -3.89 4.78 -19.98
N GLY A 49 -4.34 3.63 -20.47
CA GLY A 49 -5.75 3.23 -20.35
C GLY A 49 -6.21 3.09 -18.90
N TRP A 50 -5.39 2.50 -18.05
CA TRP A 50 -5.70 2.37 -16.61
C TRP A 50 -5.68 3.72 -15.88
N ILE A 51 -4.71 4.58 -16.18
CA ILE A 51 -4.63 5.93 -15.60
C ILE A 51 -5.85 6.76 -16.01
N ASN A 52 -6.30 6.64 -17.26
CA ASN A 52 -7.53 7.29 -17.71
C ASN A 52 -8.76 6.73 -16.98
N PHE A 53 -8.87 5.41 -16.83
CA PHE A 53 -9.93 4.78 -16.05
C PHE A 53 -10.00 5.32 -14.61
N LEU A 54 -8.85 5.47 -13.92
CA LEU A 54 -8.84 6.06 -12.59
C LEU A 54 -9.35 7.51 -12.59
N LYS A 55 -8.94 8.32 -13.57
CA LYS A 55 -9.40 9.71 -13.69
C LYS A 55 -10.89 9.81 -14.01
N GLU A 56 -11.40 8.94 -14.88
CA GLU A 56 -12.82 8.85 -15.24
C GLU A 56 -13.67 8.34 -14.07
N SER A 57 -13.08 7.53 -13.20
CA SER A 57 -13.66 7.10 -11.92
C SER A 57 -13.44 8.13 -10.79
N GLU A 58 -13.21 9.40 -11.14
CA GLU A 58 -13.10 10.55 -10.23
C GLU A 58 -11.93 10.51 -9.23
N PHE A 59 -10.97 9.58 -9.36
CA PHE A 59 -9.78 9.60 -8.52
C PHE A 59 -8.94 10.85 -8.80
N PRO A 60 -8.45 11.55 -7.75
CA PRO A 60 -7.60 12.73 -7.92
C PRO A 60 -6.15 12.32 -8.24
N VAL A 61 -5.95 11.76 -9.44
CA VAL A 61 -4.68 11.14 -9.86
C VAL A 61 -3.61 12.19 -10.18
N LYS A 62 -2.42 11.99 -9.61
CA LYS A 62 -1.18 12.64 -10.04
C LYS A 62 -0.22 11.57 -10.55
N GLU A 63 -0.03 11.54 -11.87
CA GLU A 63 0.99 10.71 -12.51
C GLU A 63 2.37 11.32 -12.28
N ILE A 64 3.33 10.48 -11.89
CA ILE A 64 4.74 10.84 -11.74
C ILE A 64 5.65 9.77 -12.34
N THR A 65 6.85 10.17 -12.73
CA THR A 65 7.92 9.25 -13.14
C THR A 65 8.63 8.64 -11.93
N THR A 66 9.41 7.58 -12.16
CA THR A 66 10.29 7.01 -11.13
C THR A 66 11.36 7.98 -10.65
N ALA A 67 11.80 8.92 -11.50
CA ALA A 67 12.76 9.98 -11.14
C ALA A 67 12.17 10.99 -10.15
N GLU A 68 10.87 11.24 -10.21
CA GLU A 68 10.17 12.15 -9.30
C GLU A 68 9.80 11.48 -7.96
N PHE A 69 9.92 10.16 -7.85
CA PHE A 69 9.43 9.39 -6.71
C PHE A 69 9.92 9.93 -5.36
N ASP A 70 11.20 10.29 -5.22
CA ASP A 70 11.74 10.76 -3.94
C ASP A 70 11.09 12.08 -3.45
N ALA A 71 10.55 12.91 -4.35
CA ALA A 71 9.81 14.13 -3.98
C ALA A 71 8.39 13.82 -3.48
N TYR A 72 7.81 12.70 -3.92
CA TYR A 72 6.42 12.32 -3.61
C TYR A 72 6.32 11.12 -2.65
N LYS A 73 7.42 10.49 -2.26
CA LYS A 73 7.41 9.26 -1.44
C LYS A 73 6.76 9.40 -0.07
N LYS A 74 6.45 10.61 0.39
CA LYS A 74 5.71 10.88 1.64
C LYS A 74 4.23 11.17 1.41
N SER A 75 3.73 11.02 0.18
CA SER A 75 2.31 11.24 -0.11
C SER A 75 1.46 10.16 0.57
N PRO A 76 0.27 10.49 1.11
CA PRO A 76 -0.55 9.52 1.85
C PRO A 76 -0.91 8.28 1.04
N TYR A 77 -1.18 8.44 -0.26
CA TYR A 77 -1.62 7.34 -1.13
C TYR A 77 -0.72 7.23 -2.37
N ILE A 78 -0.08 6.08 -2.53
CA ILE A 78 0.79 5.79 -3.67
C ILE A 78 0.37 4.47 -4.30
N VAL A 79 0.33 4.42 -5.63
CA VAL A 79 0.21 3.18 -6.39
C VAL A 79 1.39 3.06 -7.33
N LEU A 80 2.05 1.91 -7.30
CA LEU A 80 3.19 1.58 -8.14
C LEU A 80 2.85 0.35 -8.97
N ASN A 81 3.06 0.45 -10.28
CA ASN A 81 3.08 -0.71 -11.17
C ASN A 81 4.49 -0.87 -11.73
N GLY A 82 5.10 -2.04 -11.58
CA GLY A 82 6.50 -2.20 -11.95
C GLY A 82 6.99 -3.64 -12.11
N VAL A 83 8.14 -3.74 -12.75
CA VAL A 83 8.88 -5.00 -12.89
C VAL A 83 10.10 -4.96 -11.98
N PRO A 84 10.28 -5.91 -11.04
CA PRO A 84 11.38 -5.88 -10.07
C PRO A 84 12.78 -5.92 -10.75
N GLY A 85 12.88 -6.55 -11.92
CA GLY A 85 14.10 -6.64 -12.71
C GLY A 85 14.42 -5.39 -13.56
N ASP A 86 13.54 -4.39 -13.63
CA ASP A 86 13.79 -3.16 -14.39
C ASP A 86 14.72 -2.23 -13.60
N ALA A 87 16.02 -2.40 -13.78
CA ALA A 87 17.04 -1.68 -13.04
C ALA A 87 17.08 -0.16 -13.31
N GLN A 88 16.48 0.30 -14.41
CA GLN A 88 16.48 1.71 -14.80
C GLN A 88 15.20 2.45 -14.40
N ASN A 89 14.06 1.74 -14.30
CA ASN A 89 12.77 2.34 -13.97
C ASN A 89 12.27 1.90 -12.59
N ASN A 90 11.32 0.97 -12.53
CA ASN A 90 10.58 0.67 -11.30
C ASN A 90 11.37 -0.20 -10.31
N GLY A 91 12.36 -0.97 -10.74
CA GLY A 91 13.13 -1.87 -9.88
C GLY A 91 13.77 -1.16 -8.67
N PRO A 92 14.49 -0.04 -8.84
CA PRO A 92 14.99 0.75 -7.73
C PRO A 92 13.91 1.26 -6.77
N VAL A 93 12.73 1.65 -7.29
CA VAL A 93 11.60 2.11 -6.46
C VAL A 93 11.00 0.94 -5.67
N LEU A 94 10.80 -0.21 -6.31
CA LEU A 94 10.32 -1.44 -5.68
C LEU A 94 11.23 -1.87 -4.52
N LYS A 95 12.55 -1.76 -4.68
CA LYS A 95 13.53 -2.07 -3.63
C LYS A 95 13.48 -1.15 -2.42
N LYS A 96 12.93 0.07 -2.56
CA LYS A 96 12.73 0.99 -1.43
C LYS A 96 11.44 0.67 -0.65
N ILE A 97 10.51 -0.07 -1.24
CA ILE A 97 9.15 -0.28 -0.70
C ILE A 97 8.97 -1.73 -0.19
N LEU A 98 9.46 -2.69 -0.95
CA LEU A 98 9.31 -4.11 -0.67
C LEU A 98 10.54 -4.65 0.07
N THR A 99 10.30 -5.63 0.95
CA THR A 99 11.36 -6.43 1.56
C THR A 99 12.00 -7.37 0.54
N ASP A 100 13.19 -7.89 0.84
CA ASP A 100 13.87 -8.86 -0.03
C ASP A 100 13.03 -10.12 -0.31
N GLN A 101 12.24 -10.56 0.67
CA GLN A 101 11.34 -11.71 0.50
C GLN A 101 10.17 -11.38 -0.43
N GLU A 102 9.58 -10.20 -0.31
CA GLU A 102 8.52 -9.74 -1.19
C GLU A 102 9.04 -9.51 -2.62
N LEU A 103 10.22 -8.92 -2.76
CA LEU A 103 10.92 -8.76 -4.05
C LEU A 103 11.17 -10.09 -4.75
N LYS A 104 11.60 -11.10 -3.99
CA LYS A 104 11.76 -12.45 -4.50
C LYS A 104 10.41 -13.01 -4.98
N LYS A 105 9.35 -12.88 -4.18
CA LYS A 105 7.99 -13.36 -4.52
C LYS A 105 7.44 -12.69 -5.79
N VAL A 106 7.58 -11.38 -5.97
CA VAL A 106 7.12 -10.70 -7.21
C VAL A 106 7.97 -11.04 -8.43
N SER A 107 9.14 -11.62 -8.23
CA SER A 107 10.02 -12.11 -9.30
C SER A 107 9.72 -13.58 -9.67
N GLU A 108 8.94 -14.30 -8.86
CA GLU A 108 8.55 -15.68 -9.13
C GLU A 108 7.43 -15.74 -10.18
N SER A 109 7.57 -16.66 -11.13
CA SER A 109 6.56 -16.91 -12.14
C SER A 109 5.26 -17.37 -11.48
N GLY A 110 4.16 -16.67 -11.79
CA GLY A 110 2.84 -17.03 -11.27
C GLY A 110 2.43 -16.30 -9.99
N ASN A 111 3.17 -15.29 -9.53
CA ASN A 111 2.65 -14.37 -8.52
C ASN A 111 1.31 -13.76 -8.99
N ARG A 112 0.31 -13.78 -8.12
CA ARG A 112 -1.05 -13.27 -8.37
C ARG A 112 -1.48 -12.21 -7.36
N GLU A 113 -0.60 -11.85 -6.44
CA GLU A 113 -0.91 -10.95 -5.34
C GLU A 113 -0.23 -9.59 -5.56
N TYR A 114 -0.98 -8.54 -5.23
CA TYR A 114 -0.43 -7.20 -5.02
C TYR A 114 -0.08 -7.03 -3.53
N PHE A 115 0.79 -6.06 -3.24
CA PHE A 115 1.18 -5.76 -1.86
C PHE A 115 0.57 -4.44 -1.42
N ILE A 116 0.13 -4.38 -0.17
CA ILE A 116 -0.25 -3.15 0.52
C ILE A 116 0.82 -2.91 1.58
N LYS A 117 1.43 -1.73 1.57
CA LYS A 117 2.50 -1.33 2.49
C LYS A 117 2.09 -0.06 3.21
N ASP A 118 2.01 -0.14 4.52
CA ASP A 118 1.70 1.02 5.35
C ASP A 118 2.96 1.60 6.00
N ASP A 119 2.95 2.90 6.23
CA ASP A 119 3.96 3.62 7.02
C ASP A 119 5.42 3.46 6.56
N VAL A 120 5.64 3.20 5.25
CA VAL A 120 6.98 2.94 4.70
C VAL A 120 7.89 4.16 4.83
N PHE A 121 7.40 5.35 4.48
CA PHE A 121 8.19 6.59 4.52
C PHE A 121 7.64 7.67 5.45
N THR A 122 6.36 7.60 5.79
CA THR A 122 5.70 8.51 6.73
C THR A 122 4.48 7.84 7.35
N LYS A 123 4.11 8.23 8.56
CA LYS A 123 2.93 7.71 9.25
C LYS A 123 1.63 8.11 8.52
N GLY A 124 0.67 7.19 8.47
CA GLY A 124 -0.63 7.35 7.80
C GLY A 124 -0.60 7.11 6.30
N GLN A 125 0.53 6.64 5.76
CA GLN A 125 0.70 6.37 4.33
C GLN A 125 0.32 4.94 4.00
N THR A 126 -0.34 4.74 2.85
CA THR A 126 -0.57 3.44 2.24
C THR A 126 -0.04 3.41 0.80
N ILE A 127 0.75 2.38 0.47
CA ILE A 127 1.32 2.15 -0.85
C ILE A 127 0.84 0.81 -1.40
N VAL A 128 0.21 0.84 -2.56
CA VAL A 128 -0.22 -0.37 -3.30
C VAL A 128 0.79 -0.68 -4.40
N VAL A 129 1.28 -1.91 -4.42
CA VAL A 129 2.30 -2.36 -5.36
C VAL A 129 1.79 -3.51 -6.22
N PHE A 130 1.63 -3.24 -7.50
CA PHE A 130 1.42 -4.24 -8.55
C PHE A 130 2.78 -4.56 -9.18
N ALA A 131 3.34 -5.72 -8.87
CA ALA A 131 4.64 -6.10 -9.42
C ALA A 131 4.68 -7.55 -9.88
N GLY A 132 5.37 -7.78 -10.99
CA GLY A 132 5.47 -9.08 -11.64
C GLY A 132 6.54 -9.10 -12.74
N THR A 133 7.01 -10.31 -13.07
CA THR A 133 7.92 -10.54 -14.19
C THR A 133 7.35 -11.65 -15.08
N PRO A 134 7.03 -11.38 -16.36
CA PRO A 134 7.16 -10.11 -17.09
C PRO A 134 6.12 -9.05 -16.66
N TYR A 135 6.16 -7.85 -17.27
CA TYR A 135 5.19 -6.77 -17.00
C TYR A 135 3.72 -7.20 -17.10
N SER A 136 3.38 -8.09 -18.04
CA SER A 136 2.02 -8.61 -18.18
C SER A 136 1.53 -9.36 -16.94
N SER A 137 2.42 -9.86 -16.07
CA SER A 137 2.05 -10.40 -14.77
C SER A 137 1.54 -9.30 -13.83
N ALA A 138 2.20 -8.13 -13.78
CA ALA A 138 1.74 -6.99 -12.98
C ALA A 138 0.39 -6.45 -13.49
N GLU A 139 0.22 -6.40 -14.82
CA GLU A 139 -1.07 -6.07 -15.43
C GLU A 139 -2.16 -7.09 -15.08
N GLY A 140 -1.83 -8.39 -15.16
CA GLY A 140 -2.75 -9.47 -14.81
C GLY A 140 -3.18 -9.42 -13.35
N ILE A 141 -2.26 -9.19 -12.41
CA ILE A 141 -2.58 -8.96 -10.99
C ILE A 141 -3.58 -7.82 -10.88
N ARG A 142 -3.23 -6.66 -11.45
CA ARG A 142 -4.06 -5.46 -11.35
C ARG A 142 -5.47 -5.65 -11.92
N LYS A 143 -5.62 -6.34 -13.04
CA LYS A 143 -6.95 -6.66 -13.61
C LYS A 143 -7.71 -7.68 -12.76
N ASN A 144 -7.05 -8.75 -12.34
CA ASN A 144 -7.69 -9.86 -11.63
C ASN A 144 -8.12 -9.50 -10.21
N THR A 145 -7.45 -8.54 -9.58
CA THR A 145 -7.77 -8.06 -8.23
C THR A 145 -8.45 -6.70 -8.25
N GLN A 146 -9.04 -6.29 -9.40
CA GLN A 146 -9.60 -4.95 -9.58
C GLN A 146 -10.64 -4.58 -8.53
N SER A 147 -11.59 -5.46 -8.26
CA SER A 147 -12.62 -5.22 -7.25
C SER A 147 -12.01 -4.81 -5.91
N ASP A 148 -10.97 -5.52 -5.50
CA ASP A 148 -10.42 -5.43 -4.16
C ASP A 148 -9.68 -4.11 -3.95
N TRP A 149 -8.74 -3.80 -4.86
CA TRP A 149 -8.01 -2.54 -4.74
C TRP A 149 -8.90 -1.35 -5.08
N LEU A 150 -9.86 -1.47 -5.99
CA LEU A 150 -10.71 -0.34 -6.37
C LEU A 150 -11.63 0.07 -5.21
N ILE A 151 -12.26 -0.89 -4.52
CA ILE A 151 -13.06 -0.64 -3.31
C ILE A 151 -12.20 -0.01 -2.20
N MET A 152 -11.01 -0.53 -1.98
CA MET A 152 -10.11 0.03 -0.97
C MET A 152 -9.73 1.47 -1.29
N MET A 153 -9.30 1.74 -2.53
CA MET A 153 -8.87 3.08 -2.93
C MET A 153 -10.04 4.06 -2.96
N SER A 154 -11.24 3.63 -3.35
CA SER A 154 -12.42 4.50 -3.36
C SER A 154 -12.78 4.95 -1.95
N GLY A 155 -12.60 4.07 -0.96
CA GLY A 155 -12.75 4.41 0.46
C GLY A 155 -11.74 5.45 0.96
N TRP A 156 -10.58 5.61 0.33
CA TRP A 156 -9.63 6.68 0.70
C TRP A 156 -10.17 8.06 0.35
N PHE A 157 -10.88 8.18 -0.76
CA PHE A 157 -11.32 9.46 -1.33
C PHE A 157 -12.84 9.68 -1.27
N ASP A 158 -13.58 8.82 -0.56
CA ASP A 158 -15.05 8.84 -0.49
C ASP A 158 -15.72 8.83 -1.87
N ILE A 159 -15.19 7.99 -2.78
CA ILE A 159 -15.69 7.85 -4.15
C ILE A 159 -16.76 6.75 -4.20
N GLU A 160 -17.93 7.08 -4.74
CA GLU A 160 -18.97 6.11 -5.04
C GLU A 160 -18.67 5.41 -6.39
N LEU A 161 -18.39 4.11 -6.33
CA LEU A 161 -18.07 3.33 -7.52
C LEU A 161 -19.34 2.91 -8.26
N SER A 162 -19.39 3.18 -9.56
CA SER A 162 -20.44 2.61 -10.40
C SER A 162 -20.28 1.09 -10.53
N PRO A 163 -21.37 0.33 -10.69
CA PRO A 163 -21.28 -1.10 -11.00
C PRO A 163 -20.40 -1.38 -12.22
N GLN A 164 -20.43 -0.50 -13.23
CA GLN A 164 -19.63 -0.63 -14.45
C GLN A 164 -18.13 -0.52 -14.18
N ALA A 165 -17.70 0.37 -13.28
CA ALA A 165 -16.29 0.52 -12.91
C ALA A 165 -15.70 -0.75 -12.27
N MET A 166 -16.54 -1.61 -11.70
CA MET A 166 -16.12 -2.88 -11.08
C MET A 166 -15.75 -3.97 -12.10
N TYR A 167 -16.18 -3.85 -13.36
CA TYR A 167 -16.01 -4.89 -14.38
C TYR A 167 -14.84 -4.66 -15.36
N GLY A 168 -14.03 -3.62 -15.14
CA GLY A 168 -12.77 -3.44 -15.86
C GLY A 168 -12.67 -2.15 -16.69
N TYR A 169 -11.51 -2.02 -17.33
CA TYR A 169 -11.14 -1.01 -18.32
C TYR A 169 -10.33 -1.66 -19.46
#